data_AF-A0AAE4CCW8-F1
#
_entry.id   AF-A0AAE4CCW8-F1
#
_cell.length_a   1.000
_cell.length_b   1.000
_cell.length_c   1.000
_cell.angle_alpha   90.00
_cell.angle_beta   90.00
_cell.angle_gamma   90.00
#
_symmetry.space_group_name_H-M   'P 1'
#
loop_
_entity.id
_entity.type
_entity.pdbx_description
1 polymer ?
#
loop_
_entity_poly.entity_id
_entity_poly.type
_entity_poly.pdbx_seq_one_letter_code
_entity_poly.pdbx_strand_id
1 'polypeptide(L)'
;MTAGWPVLVAAGRRRDYSAVLAPDFLVEARAYGVLTDSLRTLAPDDPPRVVAVPAGGVRLRITYAAHDVTSADLDDPGVRPGAPVRDEHGRPLRFLYGVAWREGTAGEPGRAELEVALGEARHAYRRFLADEEGFTVLPSSSFPLRTPVSAAPAAAPPPRPARRRTVVLLSGTLIALIALLVLLLPRGGGDPDPVCSDPARCSPSPSPVR
;
A
#
# COMPACT_ATOMS: atom_id res chain seq x y z
N MET A 1 -12.36 20.24 8.68
CA MET A 1 -12.45 18.83 9.12
C MET A 1 -12.05 17.96 7.96
N THR A 2 -11.23 16.94 8.20
CA THR A 2 -10.86 16.02 7.13
C THR A 2 -11.83 14.87 7.06
N ALA A 3 -12.24 14.53 5.85
CA ALA A 3 -13.23 13.51 5.57
C ALA A 3 -12.60 12.33 4.84
N GLY A 4 -13.06 11.13 5.17
CA GLY A 4 -12.78 9.89 4.49
C GLY A 4 -14.08 9.27 3.99
N TRP A 5 -13.99 8.51 2.91
CA TRP A 5 -15.12 7.80 2.30
C TRP A 5 -14.80 6.31 2.21
N PRO A 6 -15.67 5.42 2.72
CA PRO A 6 -15.53 3.98 2.50
C PRO A 6 -15.57 3.66 1.00
N VAL A 7 -14.72 2.73 0.57
CA VAL A 7 -14.72 2.21 -0.80
C VAL A 7 -14.74 0.69 -0.79
N LEU A 8 -15.36 0.10 -1.82
CA LEU A 8 -15.42 -1.34 -2.02
C LEU A 8 -15.33 -1.69 -3.51
N VAL A 9 -14.38 -2.56 -3.84
CA VAL A 9 -14.31 -3.26 -5.13
C VAL A 9 -14.40 -4.75 -4.86
N ALA A 10 -15.40 -5.41 -5.44
CA ALA A 10 -15.69 -6.81 -5.15
C ALA A 10 -16.11 -7.58 -6.40
N ALA A 11 -15.80 -8.87 -6.42
CA ALA A 11 -16.38 -9.83 -7.35
C ALA A 11 -17.65 -10.45 -6.73
N GLY A 12 -18.59 -10.85 -7.59
CA GLY A 12 -19.79 -11.58 -7.20
C GLY A 12 -19.63 -13.08 -7.40
N ARG A 13 -20.69 -13.85 -7.17
CA ARG A 13 -20.71 -15.30 -7.48
C ARG A 13 -20.65 -15.55 -8.99
N ARG A 14 -21.15 -14.60 -9.79
CA ARG A 14 -21.22 -14.69 -11.26
C ARG A 14 -20.61 -13.47 -11.97
N ARG A 15 -20.04 -12.53 -11.22
CA ARG A 15 -19.52 -11.26 -11.73
C ARG A 15 -18.05 -11.08 -11.36
N ASP A 16 -17.28 -10.56 -12.30
CA ASP A 16 -15.91 -10.09 -12.03
C ASP A 16 -15.89 -8.87 -11.09
N TYR A 17 -14.69 -8.46 -10.70
CA TYR A 17 -14.48 -7.31 -9.82
C TYR A 17 -15.10 -6.03 -10.41
N SER A 18 -15.90 -5.36 -9.59
CA SER A 18 -16.52 -4.08 -9.92
C SER A 18 -16.61 -3.19 -8.68
N ALA A 19 -16.76 -1.88 -8.89
CA ALA A 19 -17.01 -0.94 -7.80
C ALA A 19 -18.42 -1.17 -7.23
N VAL A 20 -18.49 -1.52 -5.94
CA VAL A 20 -19.73 -1.79 -5.22
C VAL A 20 -20.11 -0.63 -4.31
N LEU A 21 -19.12 0.00 -3.66
CA LEU A 21 -19.29 1.16 -2.80
C LEU A 21 -18.26 2.22 -3.22
N ALA A 22 -18.72 3.42 -3.50
CA ALA A 22 -17.86 4.51 -3.94
C ALA A 22 -18.25 5.83 -3.24
N PRO A 23 -17.32 6.78 -3.10
CA PRO A 23 -17.63 8.12 -2.62
C PRO A 23 -18.78 8.73 -3.43
N ASP A 24 -19.75 9.33 -2.74
CA ASP A 24 -20.92 10.01 -3.32
C ASP A 24 -20.57 10.87 -4.56
N PHE A 25 -19.54 11.73 -4.44
CA PHE A 25 -19.11 12.60 -5.54
C PHE A 25 -18.57 11.84 -6.76
N LEU A 26 -18.04 10.61 -6.60
CA LEU A 26 -17.66 9.77 -7.74
C LEU A 26 -18.88 9.11 -8.39
N VAL A 27 -19.89 8.75 -7.59
CA VAL A 27 -21.15 8.20 -8.09
C VAL A 27 -21.91 9.26 -8.90
N GLU A 28 -22.04 10.47 -8.35
CA GLU A 28 -22.67 11.61 -9.02
C GLU A 28 -21.99 11.95 -10.35
N ALA A 29 -20.65 11.98 -10.36
CA ALA A 29 -19.86 12.25 -11.56
C ALA A 29 -19.74 11.03 -12.51
N ARG A 30 -20.34 9.88 -12.17
CA ARG A 30 -20.17 8.59 -12.88
C ARG A 30 -18.71 8.20 -13.12
N ALA A 31 -17.83 8.58 -12.20
CA ALA A 31 -16.39 8.38 -12.27
C ALA A 31 -15.89 7.23 -11.37
N TYR A 32 -16.79 6.41 -10.82
CA TYR A 32 -16.45 5.32 -9.88
C TYR A 32 -15.68 4.16 -10.52
N GLY A 33 -15.66 4.05 -11.85
CA GLY A 33 -14.86 3.03 -12.57
C GLY A 33 -13.36 3.10 -12.25
N VAL A 34 -12.85 4.29 -11.90
CA VAL A 34 -11.45 4.49 -11.52
C VAL A 34 -11.03 3.65 -10.31
N LEU A 35 -11.97 3.24 -9.45
CA LEU A 35 -11.69 2.38 -8.31
C LEU A 35 -11.31 0.97 -8.77
N THR A 36 -12.08 0.40 -9.70
CA THR A 36 -11.78 -0.93 -10.26
C THR A 36 -10.47 -0.94 -11.04
N ASP A 37 -10.16 0.15 -11.75
CA ASP A 37 -8.92 0.26 -12.53
C ASP A 37 -7.67 0.45 -11.66
N SER A 38 -7.82 1.10 -10.50
CA SER A 38 -6.68 1.50 -9.66
C SER A 38 -6.36 0.53 -8.53
N LEU A 39 -7.37 -0.17 -7.99
CA LEU A 39 -7.17 -1.10 -6.88
C LEU A 39 -6.70 -2.45 -7.42
N ARG A 40 -5.47 -2.83 -7.06
CA ARG A 40 -4.89 -4.11 -7.47
C ARG A 40 -5.31 -5.20 -6.49
N THR A 41 -5.54 -6.41 -6.99
CA THR A 41 -5.79 -7.58 -6.14
C THR A 41 -4.64 -7.80 -5.16
N LEU A 42 -4.98 -8.04 -3.89
CA LEU A 42 -4.05 -8.35 -2.81
C LEU A 42 -4.31 -9.75 -2.25
N ALA A 43 -3.30 -10.35 -1.63
CA ALA A 43 -3.53 -11.47 -0.72
C ALA A 43 -4.21 -10.95 0.57
N PRO A 44 -5.00 -11.76 1.30
CA PRO A 44 -5.71 -11.32 2.51
C PRO A 44 -4.76 -10.86 3.61
N ASP A 45 -3.61 -11.53 3.69
CA ASP A 45 -2.58 -11.26 4.69
C ASP A 45 -1.59 -10.18 4.24
N ASP A 46 -1.75 -9.62 3.04
CA ASP A 46 -0.94 -8.48 2.61
C ASP A 46 -1.26 -7.25 3.48
N PRO A 47 -0.24 -6.44 3.83
CA PRO A 47 -0.49 -5.19 4.53
C PRO A 47 -1.34 -4.24 3.66
N PRO A 48 -2.12 -3.33 4.29
CA PRO A 48 -2.85 -2.31 3.56
C PRO A 48 -1.94 -1.52 2.62
N ARG A 49 -2.44 -1.21 1.43
CA ARG A 49 -1.71 -0.44 0.41
C ARG A 49 -2.33 0.92 0.20
N VAL A 50 -1.47 1.87 -0.16
CA VAL A 50 -1.89 3.22 -0.51
C VAL A 50 -1.68 3.47 -1.99
N VAL A 51 -2.70 3.97 -2.66
CA VAL A 51 -2.62 4.38 -4.06
C VAL A 51 -3.16 5.79 -4.23
N ALA A 52 -2.60 6.53 -5.20
CA ALA A 52 -3.14 7.80 -5.64
C ALA A 52 -4.01 7.57 -6.88
N VAL A 53 -5.23 8.11 -6.86
CA VAL A 53 -6.23 7.94 -7.92
C VAL A 53 -6.66 9.32 -8.43
N PRO A 54 -6.42 9.64 -9.72
CA PRO A 54 -6.98 10.83 -10.33
C PRO A 54 -8.48 10.61 -10.61
N ALA A 55 -9.34 11.50 -10.13
CA ALA A 55 -10.78 11.41 -10.36
C ALA A 55 -11.41 12.78 -10.54
N GLY A 56 -11.84 13.09 -11.78
CA GLY A 56 -12.60 14.32 -12.08
C GLY A 56 -11.89 15.62 -11.70
N GLY A 57 -10.57 15.70 -11.87
CA GLY A 57 -9.77 16.87 -11.50
C GLY A 57 -9.38 16.94 -10.02
N VAL A 58 -9.86 16.01 -9.19
CA VAL A 58 -9.44 15.84 -7.79
C VAL A 58 -8.45 14.69 -7.70
N ARG A 59 -7.43 14.84 -6.87
CA ARG A 59 -6.49 13.76 -6.54
C ARG A 59 -6.91 13.11 -5.23
N LEU A 60 -7.30 11.84 -5.32
CA LEU A 60 -7.63 11.02 -4.17
C LEU A 60 -6.43 10.17 -3.78
N ARG A 61 -6.32 9.87 -2.50
CA ARG A 61 -5.53 8.75 -2.00
C ARG A 61 -6.47 7.72 -1.41
N ILE A 62 -6.13 6.44 -1.56
CA ILE A 62 -6.92 5.32 -1.06
C ILE A 62 -6.00 4.37 -0.33
N THR A 63 -6.30 4.09 0.94
CA THR A 63 -5.68 3.04 1.74
C THR A 63 -6.66 1.88 1.72
N TYR A 64 -6.23 0.72 1.24
CA TYR A 64 -7.11 -0.44 1.06
C TYR A 64 -6.42 -1.76 1.42
N ALA A 65 -7.22 -2.75 1.77
CA ALA A 65 -6.81 -4.11 2.09
C ALA A 65 -7.75 -5.13 1.42
N ALA A 66 -7.30 -6.39 1.36
CA ALA A 66 -8.14 -7.50 0.94
C ALA A 66 -8.84 -8.15 2.14
N HIS A 67 -10.03 -8.70 1.91
CA HIS A 67 -10.77 -9.50 2.88
C HIS A 67 -11.37 -10.73 2.18
N ASP A 68 -11.10 -11.91 2.73
CA ASP A 68 -11.75 -13.15 2.28
C ASP A 68 -13.17 -13.22 2.83
N VAL A 69 -14.13 -13.41 1.93
CA VAL A 69 -15.54 -13.46 2.29
C VAL A 69 -15.86 -14.79 2.98
N THR A 70 -16.46 -14.69 4.14
CA THR A 70 -16.93 -15.81 4.94
C THR A 70 -18.44 -15.73 5.15
N SER A 71 -19.05 -16.85 5.53
CA SER A 71 -20.47 -16.92 5.89
C SER A 71 -20.86 -15.94 7.00
N ALA A 72 -19.93 -15.60 7.90
CA ALA A 72 -20.13 -14.61 8.95
C ALA A 72 -20.29 -13.17 8.39
N ASP A 73 -19.78 -12.90 7.18
CA ASP A 73 -19.94 -11.60 6.54
C ASP A 73 -21.32 -11.44 5.88
N LEU A 74 -21.99 -12.56 5.62
CA LEU A 74 -23.29 -12.62 4.94
C LEU A 74 -24.48 -12.73 5.91
N ASP A 75 -24.22 -12.93 7.20
CA ASP A 75 -25.24 -13.23 8.21
C ASP A 75 -26.15 -14.41 7.80
N ASP A 76 -25.58 -15.43 7.14
CA ASP A 76 -26.32 -16.61 6.68
C ASP A 76 -26.53 -17.61 7.84
N PRO A 77 -27.76 -17.77 8.36
CA PRO A 77 -28.03 -18.60 9.53
C PRO A 77 -27.92 -20.11 9.24
N GLY A 78 -27.89 -20.51 7.96
CA GLY A 78 -27.87 -21.92 7.55
C GLY A 78 -26.48 -22.50 7.34
N VAL A 79 -25.44 -21.68 7.38
CA VAL A 79 -24.06 -22.09 7.06
C VAL A 79 -23.19 -22.02 8.31
N ARG A 80 -22.25 -22.97 8.45
CA ARG A 80 -21.25 -22.93 9.53
C ARG A 80 -20.58 -21.54 9.54
N PRO A 81 -20.59 -20.80 10.65
CA PRO A 81 -19.93 -19.50 10.74
C PRO A 81 -18.44 -19.59 10.38
N GLY A 82 -17.96 -18.62 9.61
CA GLY A 82 -16.56 -18.56 9.17
C GLY A 82 -16.21 -19.45 7.98
N ALA A 83 -17.16 -20.19 7.40
CA ALA A 83 -16.91 -20.96 6.18
C ALA A 83 -16.64 -20.01 4.99
N PRO A 84 -15.63 -20.26 4.15
CA PRO A 84 -15.36 -19.45 2.96
C PRO A 84 -16.56 -19.47 2.01
N VAL A 85 -16.96 -18.29 1.54
CA VAL A 85 -17.96 -18.15 0.48
C VAL A 85 -17.26 -18.33 -0.86
N ARG A 86 -17.89 -19.07 -1.78
CA ARG A 86 -17.32 -19.39 -3.08
C ARG A 86 -18.19 -18.89 -4.23
N ASP A 87 -17.57 -18.62 -5.36
CA ASP A 87 -18.25 -18.34 -6.63
C ASP A 87 -18.77 -19.64 -7.29
N GLU A 88 -19.40 -19.51 -8.46
CA GLU A 88 -19.94 -20.65 -9.20
C GLU A 88 -18.88 -21.64 -9.71
N HIS A 89 -17.61 -21.22 -9.75
CA HIS A 89 -16.47 -22.06 -10.10
C HIS A 89 -15.78 -22.66 -8.86
N GLY A 90 -16.33 -22.44 -7.66
CA GLY A 90 -15.78 -22.93 -6.41
C GLY A 90 -14.56 -22.14 -5.91
N ARG A 91 -14.21 -20.99 -6.50
CA ARG A 91 -13.12 -20.13 -6.02
C ARG A 91 -13.59 -19.31 -4.82
N PRO A 92 -12.79 -19.12 -3.77
CA PRO A 92 -13.16 -18.24 -2.65
C PRO A 92 -13.42 -16.81 -3.13
N LEU A 93 -14.50 -16.20 -2.65
CA LEU A 93 -14.80 -14.79 -2.89
C LEU A 93 -13.93 -13.91 -2.00
N ARG A 94 -13.49 -12.79 -2.57
CA ARG A 94 -12.68 -11.77 -1.90
C ARG A 94 -13.10 -10.41 -2.36
N PHE A 95 -13.07 -9.43 -1.46
CA PHE A 95 -13.24 -8.03 -1.82
C PHE A 95 -12.06 -7.17 -1.34
N LEU A 96 -11.90 -6.03 -2.00
CA LEU A 96 -10.97 -4.97 -1.63
C LEU A 96 -11.77 -3.85 -0.98
N TYR A 97 -11.44 -3.51 0.26
CA TYR A 97 -12.11 -2.44 1.01
C TYR A 97 -11.09 -1.40 1.46
N GLY A 98 -11.53 -0.17 1.63
CA GLY A 98 -10.62 0.88 2.04
C GLY A 98 -11.27 2.21 2.34
N VAL A 99 -10.41 3.21 2.55
CA VAL A 99 -10.80 4.59 2.81
C VAL A 99 -10.17 5.48 1.75
N ALA A 100 -11.00 6.21 1.02
CA ALA A 100 -10.57 7.27 0.12
C ALA A 100 -10.56 8.62 0.86
N TRP A 101 -9.58 9.46 0.58
CA TRP A 101 -9.52 10.84 1.07
C TRP A 101 -8.88 11.76 0.03
N ARG A 102 -9.13 13.06 0.16
CA ARG A 102 -8.54 14.06 -0.73
C ARG A 102 -7.09 14.32 -0.34
N GLU A 103 -6.19 14.37 -1.32
CA GLU A 103 -4.80 14.70 -1.07
C GLU A 103 -4.66 16.08 -0.40
N GLY A 104 -3.69 16.23 0.50
CA GLY A 104 -3.44 17.49 1.22
C GLY A 104 -4.36 17.77 2.42
N THR A 105 -5.29 16.87 2.77
CA THR A 105 -6.29 17.15 3.82
C THR A 105 -6.05 16.46 5.17
N ALA A 106 -5.34 15.32 5.25
CA ALA A 106 -4.95 14.66 6.52
C ALA A 106 -3.80 13.66 6.32
N GLY A 107 -3.30 13.13 7.43
CA GLY A 107 -2.49 11.92 7.46
C GLY A 107 -3.25 10.69 6.95
N GLU A 108 -2.48 9.66 6.60
CA GLU A 108 -3.00 8.39 6.07
C GLU A 108 -3.97 7.71 7.06
N PRO A 109 -5.16 7.24 6.63
CA PRO A 109 -6.09 6.49 7.46
C PRO A 109 -5.44 5.28 8.10
N GLY A 110 -5.68 5.08 9.39
CA GLY A 110 -5.14 3.97 10.15
C GLY A 110 -6.08 2.77 10.19
N ARG A 111 -5.75 1.83 11.07
CA ARG A 111 -6.53 0.60 11.28
C ARG A 111 -7.98 0.87 11.69
N ALA A 112 -8.21 1.85 12.56
CA ALA A 112 -9.55 2.17 13.06
C ALA A 112 -10.47 2.65 11.93
N GLU A 113 -9.95 3.48 11.02
CA GLU A 113 -10.71 3.95 9.85
C GLU A 113 -10.96 2.82 8.84
N LEU A 114 -10.01 1.89 8.68
CA LEU A 114 -10.21 0.69 7.86
C LEU A 114 -11.28 -0.24 8.46
N GLU A 115 -11.36 -0.38 9.77
CA GLU A 115 -12.40 -1.19 10.44
C GLU A 115 -13.80 -0.58 10.23
N VAL A 116 -13.92 0.74 10.27
CA VAL A 116 -15.18 1.45 9.90
C VAL A 116 -15.54 1.16 8.44
N ALA A 117 -14.58 1.32 7.53
CA ALA A 117 -14.81 1.03 6.11
C ALA A 117 -15.18 -0.43 5.84
N LEU A 118 -14.61 -1.38 6.59
CA LEU A 118 -14.95 -2.79 6.48
C LEU A 118 -16.41 -3.07 6.87
N GLY A 119 -16.92 -2.42 7.92
CA GLY A 119 -18.32 -2.54 8.33
C GLY A 119 -19.29 -2.10 7.23
N GLU A 120 -19.04 -0.92 6.65
CA GLU A 120 -19.82 -0.37 5.52
C GLU A 120 -19.68 -1.25 4.26
N ALA A 121 -18.47 -1.71 3.96
CA ALA A 121 -18.21 -2.61 2.85
C ALA A 121 -18.99 -3.92 2.97
N ARG A 122 -19.04 -4.56 4.15
CA ARG A 122 -19.83 -5.79 4.36
C ARG A 122 -21.32 -5.55 4.14
N HIS A 123 -21.84 -4.41 4.59
CA HIS A 123 -23.24 -4.08 4.35
C HIS A 123 -23.53 -3.89 2.87
N ALA A 124 -22.69 -3.13 2.15
CA ALA A 124 -22.81 -2.93 0.71
C ALA A 124 -22.67 -4.24 -0.07
N TYR A 125 -21.74 -5.10 0.34
CA TYR A 125 -21.48 -6.38 -0.32
C TYR A 125 -22.65 -7.37 -0.17
N ARG A 126 -23.32 -7.40 0.99
CA ARG A 126 -24.55 -8.19 1.17
C ARG A 126 -25.65 -7.77 0.20
N ARG A 127 -25.82 -6.45 0.01
CA ARG A 127 -26.79 -5.91 -0.97
C ARG A 127 -26.40 -6.27 -2.40
N PHE A 128 -25.11 -6.23 -2.72
CA PHE A 128 -24.58 -6.64 -4.02
C PHE A 128 -24.86 -8.11 -4.32
N LEU A 129 -24.56 -9.02 -3.40
CA LEU A 129 -24.82 -10.45 -3.60
C LEU A 129 -26.32 -10.81 -3.66
N ALA A 130 -27.19 -9.99 -3.06
CA ALA A 130 -28.63 -10.21 -3.08
C ALA A 130 -29.25 -9.96 -4.47
N ASP A 131 -28.64 -9.09 -5.28
CA ASP A 131 -29.10 -8.73 -6.64
C ASP A 131 -27.91 -8.44 -7.55
N GLU A 132 -27.06 -9.44 -7.80
CA GLU A 132 -25.81 -9.22 -8.54
C GLU A 132 -26.05 -8.66 -9.95
N GLU A 133 -27.10 -9.09 -10.65
CA GLU A 133 -27.37 -8.70 -12.04
C GLU A 133 -27.95 -7.28 -12.14
N GLY A 134 -28.83 -6.89 -11.21
CA GLY A 134 -29.44 -5.55 -11.16
C GLY A 134 -28.63 -4.52 -10.38
N PHE A 135 -27.54 -4.93 -9.71
CA PHE A 135 -26.85 -4.05 -8.77
C PHE A 135 -26.29 -2.78 -9.41
N THR A 136 -26.55 -1.65 -8.75
CA THR A 136 -25.94 -0.35 -9.02
C THR A 136 -25.02 0.04 -7.87
N VAL A 137 -23.88 0.64 -8.19
CA VAL A 137 -22.91 1.14 -7.20
C VAL A 137 -23.60 2.00 -6.14
N LEU A 138 -23.26 1.76 -4.87
CA LEU A 138 -23.81 2.51 -3.76
C LEU A 138 -22.92 3.74 -3.46
N PRO A 139 -23.52 4.92 -3.21
CA PRO A 139 -22.79 6.05 -2.68
C PRO A 139 -22.46 5.84 -1.20
N SER A 140 -21.23 6.10 -0.82
CA SER A 140 -20.78 6.13 0.57
C SER A 140 -20.82 7.55 1.12
N SER A 141 -21.30 7.72 2.34
CA SER A 141 -21.21 8.99 3.07
C SER A 141 -19.80 9.21 3.62
N SER A 142 -19.38 10.47 3.68
CA SER A 142 -18.13 10.83 4.35
C SER A 142 -18.21 10.61 5.86
N PHE A 143 -17.10 10.22 6.48
CA PHE A 143 -16.91 10.22 7.93
C PHE A 143 -15.64 11.01 8.31
N PRO A 144 -15.56 11.57 9.53
CA PRO A 144 -14.38 12.33 9.95
C PRO A 144 -13.17 11.40 10.11
N LEU A 145 -12.06 11.74 9.45
CA LEU A 145 -10.78 11.08 9.70
C LEU A 145 -10.21 11.55 11.02
N ARG A 146 -9.68 10.63 11.82
CA ARG A 146 -8.88 10.99 12.97
C ARG A 146 -7.54 11.47 12.43
N THR A 147 -7.25 12.76 12.61
CA THR A 147 -5.89 13.24 12.39
C THR A 147 -5.00 12.45 13.34
N PRO A 148 -3.96 11.74 12.87
CA PRO A 148 -2.97 11.23 13.79
C PRO A 148 -2.44 12.45 14.54
N VAL A 149 -2.67 12.51 15.85
CA VAL A 149 -1.87 13.38 16.71
C VAL A 149 -0.47 12.84 16.51
N SER A 150 0.32 13.52 15.68
CA SER A 150 1.75 13.25 15.61
C SER A 150 2.21 13.38 17.05
N ALA A 151 2.49 12.25 17.71
CA ALA A 151 3.26 12.29 18.93
C ALA A 151 4.54 13.02 18.50
N ALA A 152 4.69 14.27 18.93
CA ALA A 152 5.95 14.97 18.76
C ALA A 152 7.02 13.98 19.22
N PRO A 153 8.10 13.75 18.45
CA PRO A 153 9.16 12.87 18.88
C PRO A 153 9.47 13.25 20.31
N ALA A 154 9.27 12.31 21.25
CA ALA A 154 9.46 12.56 22.66
C ALA A 154 10.80 13.27 22.78
N ALA A 155 10.79 14.52 23.25
CA ALA A 155 12.00 15.31 23.37
C ALA A 155 13.04 14.40 24.03
N ALA A 156 14.15 14.16 23.31
CA ALA A 156 15.20 13.31 23.82
C ALA A 156 15.46 13.74 25.27
N PRO A 157 15.48 12.79 26.23
CA PRO A 157 15.67 13.14 27.63
C PRO A 157 16.87 14.09 27.73
N PRO A 158 16.78 15.20 28.49
CA PRO A 158 17.86 16.16 28.57
C PRO A 158 19.16 15.40 28.86
N PRO A 159 20.28 15.72 28.20
CA PRO A 159 21.54 15.02 28.42
C PRO A 159 21.80 15.01 29.92
N ARG A 160 21.76 13.82 30.52
CA ARG A 160 22.07 13.64 31.94
C ARG A 160 23.44 14.29 32.17
N PRO A 161 23.62 15.13 33.20
CA PRO A 161 24.91 15.75 33.45
C PRO A 161 25.96 14.65 33.55
N ALA A 162 26.90 14.64 32.61
CA ALA A 162 28.00 13.70 32.60
C ALA A 162 28.77 13.91 33.90
N ARG A 163 28.63 12.97 34.83
CA ARG A 163 29.45 12.92 36.04
C ARG A 163 30.89 12.76 35.56
N ARG A 164 31.66 13.84 35.60
CA ARG A 164 33.09 13.89 35.30
C ARG A 164 33.81 12.82 36.14
N ARG A 165 33.98 11.63 35.58
CA ARG A 165 34.98 10.66 36.04
C ARG A 165 36.23 10.96 35.22
N THR A 166 37.12 11.71 35.85
CA THR A 166 38.48 11.95 35.39
C THR A 166 39.18 10.59 35.31
N VAL A 167 39.22 9.99 34.12
CA VAL A 167 40.09 8.86 33.83
C VAL A 167 41.36 9.46 33.26
N VAL A 168 42.40 9.49 34.09
CA VAL A 168 43.77 9.81 33.68
C VAL A 168 44.25 8.67 32.79
N LEU A 169 44.22 8.89 31.47
CA LEU A 169 44.80 7.98 30.49
C LEU A 169 46.27 8.36 30.28
N LEU A 170 47.13 7.57 30.90
CA LEU A 170 48.55 7.50 30.62
C LEU A 170 48.80 6.96 29.21
N SER A 171 49.95 7.39 28.67
CA SER A 171 50.72 6.77 27.59
C SER A 171 50.20 6.92 26.15
N GLY A 172 50.65 8.01 25.52
CA GLY A 172 50.87 8.05 24.08
C GLY A 172 52.07 7.17 23.69
N THR A 173 51.85 6.27 22.73
CA THR A 173 52.90 5.50 22.00
C THR A 173 52.26 4.70 20.86
N LEU A 174 51.26 5.23 20.15
CA LEU A 174 50.63 4.50 19.03
C LEU A 174 50.48 5.30 17.73
N ILE A 175 50.54 6.63 17.77
CA ILE A 175 50.33 7.47 16.57
C ILE A 175 51.59 7.56 15.70
N ALA A 176 52.79 7.40 16.27
CA ALA A 176 54.05 7.42 15.51
C ALA A 176 54.22 6.18 14.59
N LEU A 177 53.60 5.05 14.93
CA LEU A 177 53.77 3.80 14.15
C LEU A 177 52.92 3.78 12.87
N ILE A 178 51.75 4.44 12.88
CA ILE A 178 50.85 4.48 11.71
C ILE A 178 51.37 5.45 10.64
N ALA A 179 51.98 6.57 11.05
CA ALA A 179 52.59 7.52 10.12
C ALA A 179 53.80 6.92 9.38
N LEU A 180 54.55 6.01 10.01
CA LEU A 180 55.69 5.33 9.37
C LEU A 180 55.24 4.26 8.36
N LEU A 181 54.06 3.65 8.55
CA LEU A 181 53.55 2.60 7.65
C LEU A 181 53.02 3.16 6.31
N VAL A 182 52.48 4.39 6.31
CA VAL A 182 51.96 5.04 5.10
C VAL A 182 53.08 5.52 4.17
N LEU A 183 54.30 5.73 4.68
CA LEU A 183 55.44 6.22 3.90
C LEU A 183 56.21 5.12 3.16
N LEU A 184 55.93 3.84 3.44
CA LEU A 184 56.63 2.68 2.86
C LEU A 184 55.84 1.95 1.76
N LEU A 185 54.66 2.44 1.37
CA LEU A 185 53.88 1.84 0.29
C LEU A 185 54.35 2.38 -1.09
N PRO A 186 54.86 1.50 -1.99
CA PRO A 186 55.25 1.91 -3.33
C PRO A 186 54.06 2.43 -4.13
N ARG A 187 54.18 3.66 -4.64
CA ARG A 187 53.27 4.27 -5.62
C ARG A 187 53.43 3.55 -6.96
N GLY A 188 52.64 2.51 -7.18
CA GLY A 188 52.48 1.86 -8.48
C GLY A 188 51.38 2.54 -9.29
N GLY A 189 51.77 3.18 -10.39
CA GLY A 189 50.87 3.75 -11.39
C GLY A 189 50.26 2.70 -12.31
N GLY A 190 49.09 3.03 -12.86
CA GLY A 190 48.39 2.25 -13.88
C GLY A 190 47.22 3.08 -14.38
N ASP A 191 47.39 3.61 -15.60
CA ASP A 191 46.44 4.43 -16.36
C ASP A 191 45.10 3.70 -16.63
N PRO A 192 44.01 4.43 -16.94
CA PRO A 192 42.69 3.86 -17.14
C PRO A 192 42.50 3.33 -18.57
N ASP A 193 42.04 2.08 -18.69
CA ASP A 193 41.52 1.58 -19.96
C ASP A 193 40.03 1.97 -20.13
N PRO A 194 39.64 2.56 -21.27
CA PRO A 194 38.26 2.90 -21.59
C PRO A 194 37.50 1.66 -22.10
N VAL A 195 36.40 1.29 -21.44
CA VAL A 195 35.51 0.23 -21.94
C VAL A 195 34.43 0.82 -22.84
N CYS A 196 34.67 0.65 -24.14
CA CYS A 196 33.74 0.39 -25.26
C CYS A 196 32.55 1.35 -25.51
N SER A 197 32.75 2.24 -26.47
CA SER A 197 31.70 2.78 -27.35
C SER A 197 31.82 2.11 -28.73
N ASP A 198 31.03 1.08 -29.03
CA ASP A 198 30.68 0.76 -30.43
C ASP A 198 29.43 -0.13 -30.56
N PRO A 199 28.29 0.38 -31.09
CA PRO A 199 27.05 -0.37 -31.34
C PRO A 199 27.05 -1.06 -32.72
N ALA A 200 28.15 -1.74 -33.09
CA ALA A 200 28.30 -2.30 -34.44
C ALA A 200 28.95 -3.70 -34.46
N ARG A 201 28.52 -4.64 -33.60
CA ARG A 201 28.97 -6.05 -33.70
C ARG A 201 28.05 -7.06 -33.02
N CYS A 202 26.81 -7.15 -33.49
CA CYS A 202 26.05 -8.41 -33.50
C CYS A 202 25.37 -8.52 -34.85
N SER A 203 26.08 -9.07 -35.83
CA SER A 203 25.52 -9.36 -37.16
C SER A 203 24.45 -10.46 -37.08
N PRO A 204 23.41 -10.38 -37.93
CA PRO A 204 22.37 -11.39 -38.06
C PRO A 204 22.91 -12.66 -38.73
N SER A 205 22.34 -13.80 -38.35
CA SER A 205 22.58 -15.10 -38.98
C SER A 205 21.78 -15.24 -40.29
N PRO A 206 22.42 -15.60 -41.41
CA PRO A 206 21.73 -16.27 -42.50
C PRO A 206 22.31 -17.67 -42.70
N SER A 207 21.46 -18.69 -42.75
CA SER A 207 21.83 -20.00 -43.30
C SER A 207 20.90 -20.31 -44.48
N PRO A 208 21.45 -20.45 -45.71
CA PRO A 208 20.72 -20.99 -46.84
C PRO A 208 20.98 -22.50 -47.04
N VAL A 209 19.90 -23.19 -47.41
CA VAL A 209 19.78 -24.24 -48.44
C VAL A 209 20.47 -25.60 -48.22
N ARG A 210 19.63 -26.64 -48.09
CA ARG A 210 19.47 -27.66 -49.13
C ARG A 210 18.04 -28.18 -49.18
#